data_AF-A0A3R7LVU2-F1
#
_entry.id   AF-A0A3R7LVU2-F1
#
_cell.length_a   1.000
_cell.length_b   1.000
_cell.length_c   1.000
_cell.angle_alpha   90.00
_cell.angle_beta   90.00
_cell.angle_gamma   90.00
#
_symmetry.space_group_name_H-M   'P 1'
#
loop_
_entity.id
_entity.type
_entity.pdbx_description
1 polymer ?
#
loop_
_entity_poly.entity_id
_entity_poly.type
_entity_poly.pdbx_seq_one_letter_code
_entity_poly.pdbx_strand_id
1 'polypeptide(L)'
;KPLDPLDGVPRSVVGELIELRRQVRQLKTVLKQHRIPEKEYSDPFLTTIYVITPTYARPHQKAELTRLKSVFLHIPALHWIVIEDAEAKTELVTRFLETSGLEYTHLHQATPPAWKLKEKV
;
A
#
# COMPACT_ATOMS: atom_id res chain seq x y z
N LYS A 1 -10.47 -25.50 -18.32
CA LYS A 1 -9.58 -24.70 -19.19
C LYS A 1 -9.86 -23.25 -18.88
N PRO A 2 -8.89 -22.44 -18.42
CA PRO A 2 -9.15 -21.01 -18.26
C PRO A 2 -9.48 -20.42 -19.65
N LEU A 3 -10.52 -19.61 -19.73
CA LEU A 3 -10.87 -18.82 -20.92
C LEU A 3 -9.69 -17.89 -21.21
N ASP A 4 -9.22 -17.86 -22.47
CA ASP A 4 -8.20 -16.91 -22.89
C ASP A 4 -8.79 -15.50 -22.70
N PRO A 5 -8.15 -14.59 -21.94
CA PRO A 5 -8.64 -13.23 -21.74
C PRO A 5 -8.78 -12.43 -23.05
N LEU A 6 -8.19 -12.92 -24.14
CA LEU A 6 -8.21 -12.30 -25.46
C LEU A 6 -9.09 -13.07 -26.47
N ASP A 7 -9.84 -14.07 -26.02
CA ASP A 7 -10.73 -14.84 -26.88
C ASP A 7 -11.80 -13.92 -27.48
N GLY A 8 -11.98 -13.95 -28.81
CA GLY A 8 -12.89 -13.07 -29.54
C GLY A 8 -12.40 -11.63 -29.79
N VAL A 9 -11.20 -11.24 -29.34
CA VAL A 9 -10.64 -9.91 -29.61
C VAL A 9 -9.98 -9.89 -31.00
N PRO A 10 -10.28 -8.91 -31.88
CA PRO A 10 -9.65 -8.81 -33.20
C PRO A 10 -8.11 -8.70 -33.10
N ARG A 11 -7.39 -9.42 -33.97
CA ARG A 11 -5.91 -9.44 -33.97
C ARG A 11 -5.26 -8.05 -34.12
N SER A 12 -5.91 -7.13 -34.83
CA SER A 12 -5.46 -5.73 -34.95
C SER A 12 -5.42 -5.04 -33.60
N VAL A 13 -6.49 -5.18 -32.80
CA VAL A 13 -6.60 -4.64 -31.45
C VAL A 13 -5.60 -5.30 -30.50
N VAL A 14 -5.35 -6.61 -30.64
CA VAL A 14 -4.30 -7.31 -29.87
C VAL A 14 -2.91 -6.72 -30.18
N GLY A 15 -2.62 -6.42 -31.45
CA GLY A 15 -1.38 -5.78 -31.87
C GLY A 15 -1.21 -4.38 -31.27
N GLU A 16 -2.25 -3.55 -31.33
CA GLU A 16 -2.28 -2.22 -30.71
C GLU A 16 -2.07 -2.30 -29.19
N LEU A 17 -2.71 -3.25 -28.51
CA LEU A 17 -2.58 -3.44 -27.06
C LEU A 17 -1.14 -3.82 -26.67
N ILE A 18 -0.48 -4.69 -27.45
CA ILE A 18 0.91 -5.07 -27.23
C ILE A 18 1.83 -3.85 -27.37
N GLU A 19 1.62 -3.06 -28.41
CA GLU A 19 2.41 -1.85 -28.66
C GLU A 19 2.19 -0.81 -27.54
N LEU A 20 0.95 -0.57 -27.14
CA LEU A 20 0.63 0.37 -26.06
C LEU A 20 1.24 -0.09 -24.73
N ARG A 21 1.19 -1.40 -24.41
CA ARG A 21 1.87 -1.96 -23.23
C ARG A 21 3.39 -1.79 -23.28
N ARG A 22 3.99 -1.82 -24.48
CA ARG A 22 5.42 -1.55 -24.68
C ARG A 22 5.74 -0.09 -24.38
N GLN A 23 4.96 0.83 -24.94
CA GLN A 23 5.11 2.27 -24.72
C GLN A 23 4.95 2.64 -23.24
N VAL A 24 3.93 2.10 -22.55
CA VAL A 24 3.74 2.31 -21.10
C VAL A 24 4.95 1.81 -20.30
N ARG A 25 5.50 0.64 -20.64
CA ARG A 25 6.72 0.13 -19.99
C ARG A 25 7.90 1.06 -20.21
N GLN A 26 8.11 1.52 -21.44
CA GLN A 26 9.21 2.43 -21.79
C GLN A 26 9.08 3.77 -21.05
N LEU A 27 7.87 4.34 -21.01
CA LEU A 27 7.58 5.57 -20.27
C LEU A 27 7.90 5.40 -18.78
N LYS A 28 7.41 4.32 -18.14
CA LYS A 28 7.72 4.02 -16.73
C LYS A 28 9.22 3.93 -16.45
N THR A 29 10.00 3.38 -17.38
CA THR A 29 11.46 3.32 -17.25
C THR A 29 12.10 4.72 -17.31
N VAL A 30 11.70 5.55 -18.27
CA VAL A 30 12.22 6.92 -18.43
C VAL A 30 11.89 7.78 -17.21
N LEU A 31 10.67 7.67 -16.69
CA LEU A 31 10.23 8.42 -15.50
C LEU A 31 11.04 8.03 -14.26
N LYS A 32 11.28 6.72 -14.04
CA LYS A 32 12.16 6.23 -12.97
C LYS A 32 13.59 6.75 -13.10
N GLN A 33 14.14 6.75 -14.32
CA GLN A 33 15.50 7.25 -14.59
C GLN A 33 15.66 8.73 -14.22
N HIS A 34 14.63 9.53 -14.48
CA HIS A 34 14.61 10.96 -14.14
C HIS A 34 14.17 11.25 -12.70
N ARG A 35 13.99 10.21 -11.86
CA ARG A 35 13.53 10.32 -10.47
C ARG A 35 12.20 11.08 -10.33
N ILE A 36 11.34 10.98 -11.34
CA ILE A 36 10.00 11.56 -11.28
C ILE A 36 9.17 10.63 -10.36
N PRO A 37 8.58 11.15 -9.26
CA PRO A 37 7.77 10.35 -8.36
C PRO A 37 6.54 9.77 -9.07
N GLU A 38 6.11 8.57 -8.68
CA GLU A 38 4.96 7.89 -9.32
C GLU A 38 3.67 8.72 -9.25
N LYS A 39 3.52 9.56 -8.23
CA LYS A 39 2.39 10.49 -8.08
C LYS A 39 2.27 11.51 -9.23
N GLU A 40 3.38 11.88 -9.88
CA GLU A 40 3.40 12.94 -10.90
C GLU A 40 2.87 12.47 -12.26
N TYR A 41 2.84 11.15 -12.47
CA TYR A 41 2.35 10.54 -13.71
C TYR A 41 1.28 9.47 -13.46
N SER A 42 0.85 9.30 -12.20
CA SER A 42 -0.38 8.61 -11.87
C SER A 42 -1.57 9.40 -12.39
N ASP A 43 -2.64 8.69 -12.74
CA ASP A 43 -3.89 9.29 -13.18
C ASP A 43 -4.31 10.42 -12.20
N PRO A 44 -4.39 11.69 -12.64
CA PRO A 44 -4.70 12.82 -11.78
C PRO A 44 -6.12 12.75 -11.20
N PHE A 45 -6.98 11.86 -11.73
CA PHE A 45 -8.31 11.59 -11.22
C PHE A 45 -8.35 10.40 -10.24
N LEU A 46 -7.23 9.68 -10.05
CA LEU A 46 -7.17 8.57 -9.10
C LEU A 46 -7.12 9.12 -7.67
N THR A 47 -8.24 8.96 -6.97
CA THR A 47 -8.42 9.44 -5.60
C THR A 47 -7.56 8.65 -4.61
N THR A 48 -6.82 9.34 -3.74
CA THR A 48 -6.05 8.69 -2.67
C THR A 48 -6.97 8.05 -1.63
N ILE A 49 -6.72 6.78 -1.33
CA ILE A 49 -7.42 6.04 -0.28
C ILE A 49 -6.61 6.15 1.01
N TYR A 50 -7.16 6.81 2.03
CA TYR A 50 -6.56 6.89 3.36
C TYR A 50 -7.04 5.75 4.24
N VAL A 51 -6.13 4.84 4.59
CA VAL A 51 -6.44 3.72 5.49
C VAL A 51 -5.94 4.05 6.88
N ILE A 52 -6.84 4.12 7.85
CA ILE A 52 -6.51 4.38 9.26
C ILE A 52 -6.47 3.05 10.00
N THR A 53 -5.32 2.70 10.57
CA THR A 53 -5.12 1.44 11.30
C THR A 53 -4.57 1.71 12.70
N PRO A 54 -5.44 1.73 13.73
CA PRO A 54 -4.97 1.67 15.11
C PRO A 54 -4.32 0.30 15.38
N THR A 55 -3.22 0.30 16.12
CA THR A 55 -2.50 -0.92 16.51
C THR A 55 -1.92 -0.76 17.92
N TYR A 56 -1.61 -1.86 18.58
CA TYR A 56 -1.00 -1.85 19.91
C TYR A 56 -0.05 -3.03 20.07
N ALA A 57 0.87 -2.92 21.03
CA ALA A 57 1.88 -3.94 21.27
C ALA A 57 1.24 -5.27 21.71
N ARG A 58 1.37 -6.30 20.88
CA ARG A 58 0.98 -7.69 21.18
C ARG A 58 1.83 -8.68 20.37
N PRO A 59 1.96 -9.95 20.78
CA PRO A 59 2.80 -10.93 20.07
C PRO A 59 2.50 -11.07 18.57
N HIS A 60 1.24 -10.90 18.18
CA HIS A 60 0.80 -11.05 16.78
C HIS A 60 0.83 -9.75 15.96
N GLN A 61 1.16 -8.61 16.56
CA GLN A 61 1.08 -7.29 15.93
C GLN A 61 1.82 -7.24 14.58
N LYS A 62 3.09 -7.67 14.56
CA LYS A 62 3.91 -7.67 13.35
C LYS A 62 3.32 -8.56 12.25
N ALA A 63 2.76 -9.73 12.61
CA ALA A 63 2.18 -10.65 11.65
C ALA A 63 0.92 -10.05 11.01
N GLU A 64 0.08 -9.39 11.80
CA GLU A 64 -1.13 -8.72 11.30
C GLU A 64 -0.80 -7.54 10.38
N LEU A 65 0.15 -6.69 10.78
CA LEU A 65 0.64 -5.59 9.95
C LEU A 65 1.27 -6.10 8.65
N THR A 66 2.00 -7.21 8.70
CA THR A 66 2.60 -7.84 7.51
C THR A 66 1.52 -8.32 6.53
N ARG A 67 0.46 -8.94 7.03
CA ARG A 67 -0.67 -9.37 6.19
C ARG A 67 -1.36 -8.19 5.52
N LEU A 68 -1.57 -7.08 6.25
CA LEU A 68 -2.14 -5.86 5.69
C LEU A 68 -1.22 -5.23 4.63
N LYS A 69 0.08 -5.11 4.91
CA LYS A 69 1.09 -4.64 3.95
C LYS A 69 1.00 -5.41 2.63
N SER A 70 0.96 -6.74 2.68
CA SER A 70 0.88 -7.57 1.47
C SER A 70 -0.34 -7.25 0.61
N VAL A 71 -1.48 -6.91 1.22
CA VAL A 71 -2.67 -6.48 0.48
C VAL A 71 -2.48 -5.06 -0.07
N PHE A 72 -2.02 -4.13 0.75
CA PHE A 72 -1.92 -2.71 0.38
C PHE A 72 -0.93 -2.44 -0.74
N LEU A 73 0.12 -3.24 -0.89
CA LEU A 73 1.07 -3.11 -2.01
C LEU A 73 0.43 -3.29 -3.40
N HIS A 74 -0.77 -3.87 -3.48
CA HIS A 74 -1.50 -4.06 -4.73
C HIS A 74 -2.50 -2.93 -5.01
N ILE A 75 -2.74 -2.03 -4.05
CA ILE A 75 -3.74 -0.97 -4.17
C ILE A 75 -3.03 0.32 -4.61
N PRO A 76 -3.31 0.83 -5.82
CA PRO A 76 -2.71 2.09 -6.26
C PRO A 76 -3.28 3.27 -5.46
N ALA A 77 -2.47 4.32 -5.27
CA ALA A 77 -2.85 5.54 -4.56
C ALA A 77 -3.39 5.31 -3.12
N LEU A 78 -2.80 4.38 -2.37
CA LEU A 78 -3.12 4.15 -0.96
C LEU A 78 -2.13 4.88 -0.05
N HIS A 79 -2.64 5.59 0.96
CA HIS A 79 -1.84 6.18 2.04
C HIS A 79 -2.21 5.55 3.38
N TRP A 80 -1.23 4.90 4.03
CA TRP A 80 -1.49 4.12 5.25
C TRP A 80 -1.17 4.93 6.51
N ILE A 81 -2.18 5.26 7.31
CA ILE A 81 -2.02 5.96 8.58
C ILE A 81 -2.05 4.92 9.70
N VAL A 82 -0.90 4.69 10.34
CA VAL A 82 -0.75 3.75 11.45
C VAL A 82 -0.61 4.53 12.76
N ILE A 83 -1.50 4.25 13.70
CA ILE A 83 -1.51 4.87 15.03
C ILE A 83 -1.27 3.81 16.08
N GLU A 84 -0.16 3.93 16.83
CA GLU A 84 0.13 3.03 17.94
C GLU A 84 -0.53 3.50 19.24
N ASP A 85 -1.22 2.61 19.95
CA ASP A 85 -1.56 2.77 21.37
C ASP A 85 -0.31 2.55 22.22
N ALA A 86 0.52 3.59 22.28
CA ALA A 86 1.77 3.63 23.00
C ALA A 86 2.16 5.08 23.34
N GLU A 87 2.97 5.24 24.39
CA GLU A 87 3.51 6.55 24.81
C GLU A 87 4.47 7.15 23.77
N ALA A 88 5.06 6.31 22.93
CA ALA A 88 5.95 6.68 21.83
C ALA A 88 5.82 5.68 20.69
N LYS A 89 6.26 6.08 19.49
CA LYS A 89 6.44 5.17 18.35
C LYS A 89 7.39 4.04 18.72
N THR A 90 7.00 2.79 18.45
CA THR A 90 7.85 1.64 18.76
C THR A 90 8.85 1.39 17.63
N GLU A 91 10.07 0.99 17.98
CA GLU A 91 11.11 0.67 16.99
C GLU A 91 10.68 -0.44 16.02
N LEU A 92 9.87 -1.39 16.51
CA LEU A 92 9.31 -2.48 15.70
C LEU A 92 8.46 -1.93 14.57
N VAL A 93 7.50 -1.05 14.87
CA VAL A 93 6.58 -0.50 13.87
C VAL A 93 7.29 0.51 12.99
N THR A 94 8.18 1.34 13.53
CA THR A 94 9.01 2.28 12.75
C THR A 94 9.79 1.54 11.66
N ARG A 95 10.61 0.55 12.01
CA ARG A 95 11.40 -0.22 11.03
C ARG A 95 10.53 -0.99 10.05
N PHE A 96 9.39 -1.51 10.52
CA PHE A 96 8.44 -2.22 9.67
C PHE A 96 7.88 -1.30 8.57
N LEU A 97 7.50 -0.08 8.93
CA LEU A 97 6.94 0.90 7.99
C LEU A 97 7.99 1.47 7.04
N GLU A 98 9.19 1.78 7.54
CA GLU A 98 10.34 2.23 6.72
C GLU A 98 10.69 1.23 5.61
N THR A 99 10.56 -0.08 5.88
CA THR A 99 10.84 -1.16 4.93
C THR A 99 9.58 -1.68 4.23
N SER A 100 8.44 -1.01 4.38
CA SER A 100 7.16 -1.45 3.81
C SER A 100 7.05 -1.20 2.31
N GLY A 101 7.65 -0.12 1.81
CA GLY A 101 7.46 0.35 0.43
C GLY A 101 6.08 0.96 0.15
N LEU A 102 5.30 1.25 1.20
CA LEU A 102 4.03 1.97 1.13
C LEU A 102 4.24 3.45 1.45
N GLU A 103 3.37 4.32 0.94
CA GLU A 103 3.23 5.68 1.48
C GLU A 103 2.49 5.58 2.82
N TYR A 104 3.05 6.19 3.87
CA TYR A 104 2.49 6.06 5.22
C TYR A 104 2.66 7.31 6.08
N THR A 105 1.85 7.37 7.14
CA THR A 105 2.04 8.27 8.27
C THR A 105 2.03 7.44 9.54
N HIS A 106 3.10 7.53 10.32
CA HIS A 106 3.23 6.84 11.60
C HIS A 106 2.97 7.82 12.74
N LEU A 107 1.99 7.53 13.58
CA LEU A 107 1.59 8.30 14.76
C LEU A 107 1.54 7.38 15.99
N HIS A 108 1.45 7.98 17.17
CA HIS A 108 1.19 7.27 18.42
C HIS A 108 0.33 8.12 19.34
N GLN A 109 -0.50 7.46 20.14
CA GLN A 109 -1.26 8.08 21.24
C GLN A 109 -1.66 6.97 22.22
N ALA A 110 -1.17 7.04 23.45
CA ALA A 110 -1.55 6.08 24.48
C ALA A 110 -3.03 6.26 24.88
N THR A 111 -3.76 5.16 24.94
CA THR A 111 -5.10 5.11 25.53
C THR A 111 -4.97 5.29 27.05
N PRO A 112 -5.67 6.26 27.66
CA PRO A 112 -5.68 6.43 29.10
C PRO A 112 -6.03 5.13 29.84
N PRO A 113 -5.36 4.79 30.97
CA PRO A 113 -5.61 3.53 31.68
C PRO A 113 -7.07 3.29 32.07
N ALA A 114 -7.81 4.36 32.34
CA ALA A 114 -9.24 4.31 32.67
C ALA A 114 -10.12 3.77 31.52
N TRP A 115 -9.63 3.82 30.28
CA TRP A 115 -10.36 3.40 29.08
C TRP A 115 -9.82 2.09 28.49
N LYS A 116 -8.73 1.54 29.03
CA LYS A 116 -8.20 0.26 28.58
C LYS A 116 -9.18 -0.85 28.95
N LEU A 117 -9.56 -1.65 27.96
CA LEU A 117 -10.35 -2.86 28.18
C LEU A 117 -9.54 -3.82 29.07
N LYS A 118 -10.15 -4.26 30.17
CA LYS A 118 -9.58 -5.32 31.01
C LYS A 118 -9.62 -6.63 30.22
N GLU A 119 -8.51 -7.37 30.21
CA GLU A 119 -8.51 -8.73 29.67
C GLU A 119 -9.53 -9.57 30.45
N LYS A 120 -10.37 -10.32 29.71
CA LYS A 120 -11.16 -11.38 30.34
C LYS A 120 -10.18 -12.49 30.69
N VAL A 121 -9.91 -12.61 31.99
CA VAL A 121 -9.17 -13.75 32.59
C VAL A 121 -9.87 -15.05 32.26
#